data_AF-A0A812CYG5-F1
#
_entry.id   AF-A0A812CYG5-F1
#
_cell.length_a   1.000
_cell.length_b   1.000
_cell.length_c   1.000
_cell.angle_alpha   90.00
_cell.angle_beta   90.00
_cell.angle_gamma   90.00
#
_symmetry.space_group_name_H-M   'P 1'
#
loop_
_entity.id
_entity.type
_entity.pdbx_description
1 polymer ?
#
loop_
_entity_poly.entity_id
_entity_poly.type
_entity_poly.pdbx_seq_one_letter_code
_entity_poly.pdbx_strand_id
1 'polypeptide(L)'
;MPGADVCWMDHRLLISRLSTRTLRPPRRTPDSVPHRRFDCSNLCVPQLAQNFREACERHLADPVDQASVEHHWTTLRDAMTRAAEETIGYSNKKIQDWFDESYWSISPLIETKHQTRLTMENQTTATNKRAHKQAVANCQRGIQEAQNNWWQRKAAERQSYTDQRDLRNFYAATKDIFGPTRSSVDGLKDVDGATTFTDSEGILARWRSHFEKLLNDQVNTPDDPLRMTPQHPVRHWMALPPSIQDFNKAAKLVFSIFRQFVFIYRESKPDFVQRFQIIRRETASLPTKLVWSHHEYRKRFGS
;
A
#
# COMPACT_ATOMS: atom_id res chain seq x y z
N MET A 1 11.95 -30.96 -21.02
CA MET A 1 11.32 -30.62 -19.72
C MET A 1 9.85 -30.31 -19.99
N PRO A 2 8.90 -31.19 -19.67
CA PRO A 2 7.47 -30.90 -19.79
C PRO A 2 7.10 -29.82 -18.77
N GLY A 3 6.48 -28.74 -19.24
CA GLY A 3 6.06 -27.60 -18.41
C GLY A 3 4.94 -27.97 -17.43
N ALA A 4 4.78 -27.12 -16.40
CA ALA A 4 3.87 -27.26 -15.27
C ALA A 4 2.35 -27.28 -15.61
N ASP A 5 1.97 -27.56 -16.86
CA ASP A 5 0.57 -27.62 -17.31
C ASP A 5 -0.15 -28.94 -16.95
N VAL A 6 0.55 -29.86 -16.30
CA VAL A 6 0.04 -31.19 -15.94
C VAL A 6 -0.15 -31.32 -14.42
N CYS A 7 -0.69 -30.28 -13.75
CA CYS A 7 -0.96 -30.32 -12.31
C CYS A 7 -2.21 -31.12 -11.88
N TRP A 8 -2.80 -31.95 -12.77
CA TRP A 8 -4.08 -32.61 -12.50
C TRP A 8 -4.09 -34.13 -12.73
N MET A 9 -2.95 -34.78 -12.99
CA MET A 9 -2.98 -36.19 -13.43
C MET A 9 -3.10 -37.27 -12.34
N ASP A 10 -2.93 -37.03 -11.03
CA ASP A 10 -2.89 -38.17 -10.08
C ASP A 10 -3.74 -38.06 -8.81
N HIS A 11 -4.59 -37.03 -8.64
CA HIS A 11 -5.35 -36.87 -7.39
C HIS A 11 -6.85 -36.66 -7.63
N ARG A 12 -7.61 -37.75 -7.65
CA ARG A 12 -9.07 -37.68 -7.41
C ARG A 12 -9.26 -37.36 -5.93
N LEU A 13 -9.69 -36.13 -5.62
CA LEU A 13 -10.05 -35.75 -4.26
C LEU A 13 -11.22 -36.62 -3.78
N LEU A 14 -10.92 -37.62 -2.95
CA LEU A 14 -11.93 -38.29 -2.15
C LEU A 14 -12.35 -37.31 -1.05
N ILE A 15 -13.57 -36.78 -1.16
CA ILE A 15 -14.13 -35.93 -0.12
C ILE A 15 -14.55 -36.84 1.04
N SER A 16 -13.70 -36.92 2.05
CA SER A 16 -14.07 -37.51 3.34
C SER A 16 -14.57 -36.41 4.27
N ARG A 17 -15.81 -36.54 4.79
CA ARG A 17 -16.31 -35.69 5.88
C ARG A 17 -15.75 -36.21 7.20
N LEU A 18 -14.67 -35.59 7.64
CA LEU A 18 -14.01 -35.89 8.91
C LEU A 18 -14.45 -34.82 9.93
N SER A 19 -14.95 -35.23 11.10
CA SER A 19 -15.15 -34.32 12.23
C SER A 19 -13.88 -34.30 13.08
N THR A 20 -12.89 -33.51 12.67
CA THR A 20 -11.63 -33.38 13.43
C THR A 20 -11.74 -32.24 14.43
N ARG A 21 -11.66 -32.57 15.72
CA ARG A 21 -11.54 -31.58 16.79
C ARG A 21 -10.07 -31.19 16.90
N THR A 22 -9.63 -30.22 16.12
CA THR A 22 -8.31 -29.63 16.31
C THR A 22 -8.29 -28.87 17.63
N LEU A 23 -7.59 -29.38 18.64
CA LEU A 23 -7.21 -28.59 19.82
C LEU A 23 -6.17 -27.57 19.36
N ARG A 24 -6.63 -26.47 18.75
CA ARG A 24 -5.75 -25.34 18.49
C ARG A 24 -5.28 -24.85 19.86
N PRO A 25 -3.96 -24.62 20.06
CA PRO A 25 -3.56 -23.84 21.22
C PRO A 25 -4.40 -22.55 21.18
N PRO A 26 -4.92 -22.08 22.33
CA PRO A 26 -5.73 -20.87 22.36
C PRO A 26 -4.95 -19.81 21.60
N ARG A 27 -5.54 -19.28 20.52
CA ARG A 27 -4.99 -18.09 19.88
C ARG A 27 -4.85 -17.12 21.04
N ARG A 28 -3.63 -16.63 21.29
CA ARG A 28 -3.44 -15.39 22.04
C ARG A 28 -4.12 -14.31 21.21
N THR A 29 -5.44 -14.22 21.31
CA THR A 29 -6.13 -12.97 21.10
C THR A 29 -5.53 -12.08 22.15
N PRO A 30 -4.84 -10.99 21.80
CA PRO A 30 -4.57 -9.98 22.81
C PRO A 30 -5.91 -9.68 23.49
N ASP A 31 -5.93 -9.54 24.82
CA ASP A 31 -7.14 -9.17 25.57
C ASP A 31 -7.71 -7.81 25.12
N SER A 32 -7.05 -7.13 24.18
CA SER A 32 -7.56 -5.93 23.54
C SER A 32 -8.77 -6.25 22.65
N VAL A 33 -9.87 -5.57 22.96
CA VAL A 33 -11.04 -5.48 22.09
C VAL A 33 -10.55 -5.10 20.69
N PRO A 34 -10.89 -5.87 19.63
CA PRO A 34 -10.46 -5.53 18.29
C PRO A 34 -10.92 -4.11 17.97
N HIS A 35 -9.97 -3.22 17.68
CA HIS A 35 -10.28 -1.85 17.26
C HIS A 35 -11.05 -1.89 15.93
N ARG A 36 -12.37 -1.96 16.04
CA ARG A 36 -13.31 -1.87 14.93
C ARG A 36 -13.55 -0.39 14.67
N ARG A 37 -13.59 -0.02 13.38
CA ARG A 37 -13.90 1.36 12.98
C ARG A 37 -15.41 1.50 12.90
N PHE A 38 -15.96 2.58 13.43
CA PHE A 38 -17.36 2.94 13.21
C PHE A 38 -17.58 3.26 11.73
N ASP A 39 -18.77 2.91 11.21
CA ASP A 39 -19.11 3.21 9.83
C ASP A 39 -19.67 4.63 9.70
N CYS A 40 -18.78 5.63 9.68
CA CYS A 40 -19.19 7.03 9.58
C CYS A 40 -19.98 7.35 8.30
N SER A 41 -20.01 6.47 7.29
CA SER A 41 -20.86 6.67 6.11
C SER A 41 -22.36 6.62 6.46
N ASN A 42 -22.72 5.90 7.54
CA ASN A 42 -24.10 5.85 8.03
C ASN A 42 -24.58 7.20 8.58
N LEU A 43 -23.68 8.13 8.95
CA LEU A 43 -24.04 9.49 9.34
C LEU A 43 -24.49 10.36 8.16
N CYS A 44 -24.24 9.94 6.92
CA CYS A 44 -24.81 10.59 5.74
C CYS A 44 -26.31 10.29 5.58
N VAL A 45 -26.84 9.30 6.30
CA VAL A 45 -28.27 8.99 6.33
C VAL A 45 -28.93 9.86 7.42
N PRO A 46 -29.86 10.78 7.06
CA PRO A 46 -30.43 11.73 8.02
C PRO A 46 -31.04 11.08 9.26
N GLN A 47 -31.71 9.94 9.08
CA GLN A 47 -32.33 9.19 10.17
C GLN A 47 -31.31 8.64 11.17
N LEU A 48 -30.21 8.05 10.67
CA LEU A 48 -29.17 7.49 11.55
C LEU A 48 -28.40 8.60 12.27
N ALA A 49 -28.17 9.74 11.61
CA ALA A 49 -27.58 10.90 12.24
C ALA A 49 -28.46 11.46 13.38
N GLN A 50 -29.78 11.49 13.19
CA GLN A 50 -30.73 11.91 14.21
C GLN A 50 -30.77 10.93 15.39
N ASN A 51 -30.86 9.63 15.11
CA ASN A 51 -30.84 8.59 16.15
C ASN A 51 -29.53 8.64 16.97
N PHE A 52 -28.39 8.90 16.33
CA PHE A 52 -27.10 9.06 17.02
C PHE A 52 -27.08 10.27 17.95
N ARG A 53 -27.69 11.40 17.54
CA ARG A 53 -27.81 12.59 18.38
C ARG A 53 -28.64 12.31 19.63
N GLU A 54 -29.82 11.71 19.43
CA GLU A 54 -30.71 11.33 20.55
C GLU A 54 -30.04 10.31 21.48
N ALA A 55 -29.23 9.40 20.95
CA ALA A 55 -28.45 8.48 21.75
C ALA A 55 -27.36 9.17 22.56
N CYS A 56 -26.63 10.13 21.97
CA CYS A 56 -25.65 10.93 22.70
C CYS A 56 -26.30 11.70 23.85
N GLU A 57 -27.42 12.37 23.59
CA GLU A 57 -28.14 13.15 24.61
C GLU A 57 -28.61 12.27 25.76
N ARG A 58 -29.15 11.08 25.46
CA ARG A 58 -29.58 10.10 26.46
C ARG A 58 -28.42 9.61 27.33
N HIS A 59 -27.28 9.27 26.72
CA HIS A 59 -26.11 8.75 27.45
C HIS A 59 -25.34 9.84 28.23
N LEU A 60 -25.63 11.12 27.95
CA LEU A 60 -25.04 12.28 28.63
C LEU A 60 -26.00 12.96 29.63
N ALA A 61 -27.21 12.43 29.81
CA ALA A 61 -28.24 13.04 30.66
C ALA A 61 -27.92 12.98 32.17
N ASP A 62 -27.03 12.08 32.59
CA ASP A 62 -26.67 11.94 34.00
C ASP A 62 -25.64 13.01 34.42
N PRO A 63 -25.96 13.85 35.43
CA PRO A 63 -25.05 14.88 35.91
C PRO A 63 -23.87 14.24 36.66
N VAL A 64 -22.66 14.54 36.17
CA VAL A 64 -21.40 14.16 36.82
C VAL A 64 -21.03 15.28 37.80
N ASP A 65 -21.46 15.16 39.06
CA ASP A 65 -21.06 16.12 40.10
C ASP A 65 -19.66 15.78 40.68
N GLN A 66 -18.82 16.81 40.80
CA GLN A 66 -17.51 16.80 41.47
C GLN A 66 -16.45 15.80 40.96
N ALA A 67 -16.39 15.52 39.66
CA ALA A 67 -15.36 14.65 39.11
C ALA A 67 -14.15 15.40 38.51
N SER A 68 -13.00 14.74 38.47
CA SER A 68 -11.79 15.23 37.78
C SER A 68 -12.05 15.47 36.28
N VAL A 69 -11.29 16.36 35.65
CA VAL A 69 -11.34 16.61 34.19
C VAL A 69 -11.19 15.30 33.40
N GLU A 70 -10.34 14.39 33.87
CA GLU A 70 -10.16 13.07 33.25
C GLU A 70 -11.46 12.26 33.27
N HIS A 71 -12.21 12.31 34.37
CA HIS A 71 -13.46 11.58 34.49
C HIS A 71 -14.53 12.13 33.53
N HIS A 72 -14.65 13.46 33.42
CA HIS A 72 -15.53 14.08 32.43
C HIS A 72 -15.19 13.65 31.00
N TRP A 73 -13.90 13.60 30.66
CA TRP A 73 -13.46 13.15 29.34
C TRP A 73 -13.75 11.67 29.09
N THR A 74 -13.53 10.81 30.08
CA THR A 74 -13.87 9.38 29.98
C THR A 74 -15.37 9.17 29.79
N THR A 75 -16.21 9.90 30.55
CA THR A 75 -17.68 9.80 30.44
C THR A 75 -18.16 10.23 29.06
N LEU A 76 -17.66 11.36 28.55
CA LEU A 76 -18.01 11.83 27.20
C LEU A 76 -17.62 10.80 26.14
N ARG A 77 -16.39 10.30 26.18
CA ARG A 77 -15.90 9.30 25.22
C ARG A 77 -16.75 8.03 25.28
N ASP A 78 -17.05 7.53 26.47
CA ASP A 78 -17.77 6.27 26.65
C ASP A 78 -19.25 6.42 26.23
N ALA A 79 -19.86 7.57 26.50
CA ALA A 79 -21.21 7.91 26.03
C ALA A 79 -21.28 7.99 24.49
N MET A 80 -20.33 8.69 23.86
CA MET A 80 -20.25 8.78 22.40
C MET A 80 -19.97 7.41 21.75
N THR A 81 -19.12 6.60 22.38
CA THR A 81 -18.80 5.25 21.88
C THR A 81 -20.03 4.34 21.96
N ARG A 82 -20.75 4.33 23.09
CA ARG A 82 -22.01 3.59 23.24
C ARG A 82 -23.09 4.04 22.25
N ALA A 83 -23.27 5.34 22.09
CA ALA A 83 -24.20 5.89 21.11
C ALA A 83 -23.86 5.43 19.67
N ALA A 84 -22.56 5.42 19.32
CA ALA A 84 -22.10 4.99 18.01
C ALA A 84 -22.29 3.48 17.79
N GLU A 85 -22.11 2.66 18.83
CA GLU A 85 -22.36 1.21 18.78
C GLU A 85 -23.85 0.88 18.58
N GLU A 86 -24.74 1.62 19.26
CA GLU A 86 -26.20 1.44 19.16
C GLU A 86 -26.77 1.83 17.79
N THR A 87 -26.22 2.87 17.17
CA THR A 87 -26.86 3.53 16.01
C THR A 87 -26.09 3.38 14.71
N ILE A 88 -24.79 3.70 14.72
CA ILE A 88 -23.95 3.76 13.51
C ILE A 88 -23.38 2.37 13.19
N GLY A 89 -23.05 1.59 14.22
CA GLY A 89 -22.43 0.27 14.07
C GLY A 89 -21.01 0.33 13.50
N TYR A 90 -20.45 -0.84 13.22
CA TYR A 90 -19.07 -0.98 12.76
C TYR A 90 -18.97 -1.17 11.25
N SER A 91 -17.92 -0.60 10.66
CA SER A 91 -17.57 -0.82 9.27
C SER A 91 -17.09 -2.25 9.06
N ASN A 92 -17.68 -2.92 8.07
CA ASN A 92 -17.22 -4.23 7.63
C ASN A 92 -15.93 -4.11 6.83
N LYS A 93 -14.94 -4.94 7.13
CA LYS A 93 -13.74 -5.07 6.29
C LYS A 93 -14.17 -5.66 4.95
N LYS A 94 -14.24 -4.84 3.91
CA LYS A 94 -14.26 -5.32 2.54
C LYS A 94 -12.83 -5.72 2.19
N ILE A 95 -12.57 -7.01 2.07
CA ILE A 95 -11.35 -7.48 1.42
C ILE A 95 -11.59 -7.27 -0.07
N GLN A 96 -10.94 -6.29 -0.68
CA GLN A 96 -10.98 -6.15 -2.14
C GLN A 96 -10.00 -7.15 -2.74
N ASP A 97 -10.47 -8.37 -2.99
CA ASP A 97 -9.74 -9.36 -3.76
C ASP A 97 -10.11 -9.25 -5.24
N TRP A 98 -9.11 -9.36 -6.12
CA TRP A 98 -9.29 -9.30 -7.56
C TRP A 98 -10.25 -10.40 -8.05
N PHE A 99 -10.30 -11.53 -7.34
CA PHE A 99 -11.17 -12.67 -7.66
C PHE A 99 -12.64 -12.38 -7.38
N ASP A 100 -12.98 -11.85 -6.20
CA ASP A 100 -14.37 -11.58 -5.81
C ASP A 100 -15.03 -10.55 -6.73
N GLU A 101 -14.29 -9.50 -7.10
CA GLU A 101 -14.76 -8.50 -8.07
C GLU A 101 -14.96 -9.08 -9.47
N SER A 102 -14.14 -10.05 -9.86
CA SER A 102 -14.14 -10.62 -11.21
C SER A 102 -14.91 -11.94 -11.30
N TYR A 103 -15.54 -12.38 -10.21
CA TYR A 103 -16.12 -13.72 -10.07
C TYR A 103 -17.07 -14.07 -11.22
N TRP A 104 -17.97 -13.15 -11.56
CA TRP A 104 -18.97 -13.37 -12.62
C TRP A 104 -18.34 -13.57 -14.01
N SER A 105 -17.18 -12.98 -14.28
CA SER A 105 -16.46 -13.16 -15.54
C SER A 105 -15.64 -14.47 -15.59
N ILE A 106 -15.13 -14.91 -14.44
CA ILE A 106 -14.25 -16.08 -14.33
C ILE A 106 -15.05 -17.37 -14.14
N SER A 107 -16.15 -17.32 -13.39
CA SER A 107 -16.97 -18.49 -13.03
C SER A 107 -17.40 -19.33 -14.24
N PRO A 108 -17.93 -18.75 -15.34
CA PRO A 108 -18.29 -19.52 -16.53
C PRO A 108 -17.10 -20.22 -17.20
N LEU A 109 -15.90 -19.62 -17.13
CA LEU A 109 -14.68 -20.20 -17.70
C LEU A 109 -14.19 -21.40 -16.88
N ILE A 110 -14.25 -21.29 -15.55
CA ILE A 110 -13.94 -22.40 -14.63
C ILE A 110 -14.93 -23.54 -14.85
N GLU A 111 -16.22 -23.22 -14.98
CA GLU A 111 -17.26 -24.22 -15.22
C GLU A 111 -17.06 -24.94 -16.56
N THR A 112 -16.77 -24.19 -17.64
CA THR A 112 -16.47 -24.78 -18.96
C THR A 112 -15.23 -25.68 -18.92
N LYS A 113 -14.18 -25.26 -18.21
CA LYS A 113 -12.98 -26.09 -17.99
C LYS A 113 -13.33 -27.37 -17.23
N HIS A 114 -14.19 -27.27 -16.23
CA HIS A 114 -14.65 -28.41 -15.44
C HIS A 114 -15.49 -29.39 -16.27
N GLN A 115 -16.47 -28.90 -17.03
CA GLN A 115 -17.36 -29.73 -17.86
C GLN A 115 -16.58 -30.47 -18.96
N THR A 116 -15.70 -29.76 -19.69
CA THR A 116 -14.88 -30.38 -20.75
C THR A 116 -13.93 -31.46 -20.21
N ARG A 117 -13.47 -31.33 -18.96
CA ARG A 117 -12.71 -32.38 -18.28
C ARG A 117 -13.56 -33.62 -18.05
N LEU A 118 -14.77 -33.46 -17.47
CA LEU A 118 -15.68 -34.58 -17.23
C LEU A 118 -16.03 -35.31 -18.54
N THR A 119 -16.28 -34.57 -19.63
CA THR A 119 -16.54 -35.17 -20.95
C THR A 119 -15.33 -35.95 -21.47
N MET A 120 -14.10 -35.43 -21.30
CA MET A 120 -12.87 -36.10 -21.71
C MET A 120 -12.58 -37.37 -20.87
N GLU A 121 -12.84 -37.32 -19.56
CA GLU A 121 -12.68 -38.46 -18.64
C GLU A 121 -13.69 -39.58 -18.93
N ASN A 122 -14.94 -39.21 -19.24
CA ASN A 122 -15.98 -40.19 -19.62
C ASN A 122 -15.73 -40.77 -21.01
N GLN A 123 -15.23 -39.96 -21.96
CA GLN A 123 -14.99 -40.35 -23.34
C GLN A 123 -13.68 -39.75 -23.86
N THR A 124 -12.63 -40.56 -23.86
CA THR A 124 -11.29 -40.12 -24.26
C THR A 124 -11.13 -40.15 -25.79
N THR A 125 -11.69 -39.15 -26.47
CA THR A 125 -11.55 -38.94 -27.92
C THR A 125 -10.58 -37.79 -28.22
N ALA A 126 -10.04 -37.74 -29.45
CA ALA A 126 -9.17 -36.65 -29.88
C ALA A 126 -9.88 -35.28 -29.86
N THR A 127 -11.17 -35.26 -30.18
CA THR A 127 -12.02 -34.07 -30.13
C THR A 127 -12.21 -33.58 -28.70
N ASN A 128 -12.52 -34.46 -27.75
CA ASN A 128 -12.71 -34.10 -26.34
C ASN A 128 -11.39 -33.62 -25.71
N LYS A 129 -10.26 -34.25 -26.04
CA LYS A 129 -8.93 -33.76 -25.63
C LYS A 129 -8.64 -32.35 -26.15
N ARG A 130 -8.99 -32.06 -27.41
CA ARG A 130 -8.82 -30.72 -28.01
C ARG A 130 -9.73 -29.69 -27.35
N ALA A 131 -11.00 -30.02 -27.13
CA ALA A 131 -11.97 -29.16 -26.46
C ALA A 131 -11.52 -28.82 -25.03
N HIS A 132 -11.04 -29.80 -24.27
CA HIS A 132 -10.51 -29.57 -22.92
C HIS A 132 -9.27 -28.66 -22.94
N LYS A 133 -8.30 -28.92 -23.83
CA LYS A 133 -7.12 -28.03 -23.99
C LYS A 133 -7.52 -26.59 -24.31
N GLN A 134 -8.53 -26.39 -25.16
CA GLN A 134 -9.04 -25.07 -25.50
C GLN A 134 -9.72 -24.40 -24.30
N ALA A 135 -10.52 -25.13 -23.54
CA ALA A 135 -11.16 -24.61 -22.32
C ALA A 135 -10.14 -24.23 -21.24
N VAL A 136 -9.06 -25.02 -21.07
CA VAL A 136 -7.95 -24.68 -20.19
C VAL A 136 -7.28 -23.37 -20.62
N ALA A 137 -6.92 -23.24 -21.91
CA ALA A 137 -6.28 -22.04 -22.42
C ALA A 137 -7.17 -20.78 -22.28
N ASN A 138 -8.48 -20.92 -22.53
CA ASN A 138 -9.43 -19.82 -22.37
C ASN A 138 -9.61 -19.44 -20.90
N CYS A 139 -9.73 -20.42 -19.99
CA CYS A 139 -9.82 -20.17 -18.56
C CYS A 139 -8.58 -19.47 -18.01
N GLN A 140 -7.39 -19.94 -18.41
CA GLN A 140 -6.13 -19.31 -17.99
C GLN A 140 -6.05 -17.86 -18.48
N ARG A 141 -6.41 -17.61 -19.75
CA ARG A 141 -6.41 -16.27 -20.32
C ARG A 141 -7.39 -15.35 -19.61
N GLY A 142 -8.63 -15.78 -19.40
CA GLY A 142 -9.65 -14.96 -18.74
C GLY A 142 -9.32 -14.65 -17.28
N ILE A 143 -8.71 -15.60 -16.56
CA ILE A 143 -8.17 -15.34 -15.20
C ILE A 143 -7.09 -14.27 -15.24
N GLN A 144 -6.15 -14.38 -16.18
CA GLN A 144 -5.05 -13.42 -16.31
C GLN A 144 -5.54 -12.03 -16.74
N GLU A 145 -6.51 -11.96 -17.66
CA GLU A 145 -7.16 -10.71 -18.07
C GLU A 145 -7.90 -10.05 -16.90
N ALA A 146 -8.70 -10.81 -16.15
CA ALA A 146 -9.40 -10.31 -14.97
C ALA A 146 -8.44 -9.74 -13.92
N GLN A 147 -7.37 -10.46 -13.63
CA GLN A 147 -6.34 -10.00 -12.70
C GLN A 147 -5.63 -8.74 -13.20
N ASN A 148 -5.25 -8.69 -14.48
CA ASN A 148 -4.60 -7.52 -15.09
C ASN A 148 -5.52 -6.30 -15.07
N ASN A 149 -6.79 -6.47 -15.45
CA ASN A 149 -7.79 -5.41 -15.45
C ASN A 149 -8.00 -4.85 -14.04
N TRP A 150 -8.04 -5.71 -13.01
CA TRP A 150 -8.12 -5.27 -11.62
C TRP A 150 -6.89 -4.43 -11.23
N TRP A 151 -5.67 -4.89 -11.52
CA TRP A 151 -4.45 -4.14 -11.24
C TRP A 151 -4.36 -2.82 -11.99
N GLN A 152 -4.81 -2.77 -13.24
CA GLN A 152 -4.87 -1.54 -14.04
C GLN A 152 -5.86 -0.54 -13.43
N ARG A 153 -7.05 -0.99 -13.03
CA ARG A 153 -8.02 -0.13 -12.32
C ARG A 153 -7.43 0.43 -11.02
N LYS A 154 -6.77 -0.42 -10.22
CA LYS A 154 -6.08 0.00 -8.98
C LYS A 154 -4.90 0.95 -9.21
N ALA A 155 -4.22 0.85 -10.35
CA ALA A 155 -3.17 1.80 -10.72
C ALA A 155 -3.77 3.15 -11.15
N ALA A 156 -4.80 3.13 -11.99
CA ALA A 156 -5.50 4.33 -12.46
C ALA A 156 -6.14 5.10 -11.30
N GLU A 157 -6.77 4.39 -10.35
CA GLU A 157 -7.32 4.98 -9.13
C GLU A 157 -6.25 5.76 -8.34
N ARG A 158 -5.10 5.14 -8.06
CA ARG A 158 -4.00 5.81 -7.33
C ARG A 158 -3.37 6.95 -8.12
N GLN A 159 -3.28 6.83 -9.44
CA GLN A 159 -2.83 7.92 -10.30
C GLN A 159 -3.77 9.12 -10.16
N SER A 160 -5.09 8.89 -10.18
CA SER A 160 -6.08 9.96 -10.04
C SER A 160 -5.96 10.74 -8.72
N TYR A 161 -5.69 10.06 -7.60
CA TYR A 161 -5.42 10.73 -6.32
C TYR A 161 -4.13 11.55 -6.36
N THR A 162 -3.11 11.05 -7.04
CA THR A 162 -1.83 11.76 -7.20
C THR A 162 -2.02 13.04 -8.03
N ASP A 163 -2.77 12.95 -9.12
CA ASP A 163 -3.07 14.08 -10.01
C ASP A 163 -3.88 15.17 -9.28
N GLN A 164 -4.78 14.76 -8.38
CA GLN A 164 -5.57 15.64 -7.53
C GLN A 164 -4.82 16.15 -6.28
N ARG A 165 -3.57 15.71 -6.06
CA ARG A 165 -2.77 15.96 -4.83
C ARG A 165 -3.46 15.50 -3.54
N ASP A 166 -4.33 14.50 -3.63
CA ASP A 166 -5.01 13.90 -2.49
C ASP A 166 -4.16 12.80 -1.85
N LEU A 167 -3.21 13.23 -1.02
CA LEU A 167 -2.32 12.31 -0.30
C LEU A 167 -3.09 11.36 0.62
N ARG A 168 -4.19 11.80 1.23
CA ARG A 168 -4.95 10.99 2.18
C ARG A 168 -5.53 9.75 1.50
N ASN A 169 -6.19 9.94 0.36
CA ASN A 169 -6.79 8.84 -0.38
C ASN A 169 -5.73 7.99 -1.10
N PHE A 170 -4.62 8.59 -1.54
CA PHE A 170 -3.48 7.83 -2.05
C PHE A 170 -2.92 6.82 -1.02
N TYR A 171 -2.69 7.25 0.22
CA TYR A 171 -2.21 6.37 1.30
C TYR A 171 -3.27 5.33 1.69
N ALA A 172 -4.54 5.73 1.73
CA ALA A 172 -5.65 4.81 2.02
C ALA A 172 -5.73 3.68 0.98
N ALA A 173 -5.72 4.01 -0.31
CA ALA A 173 -5.76 3.04 -1.41
C ALA A 173 -4.52 2.13 -1.45
N THR A 174 -3.34 2.66 -1.09
CA THR A 174 -2.12 1.85 -0.97
C THR A 174 -2.24 0.84 0.17
N LYS A 175 -2.77 1.25 1.32
CA LYS A 175 -2.99 0.38 2.47
C LYS A 175 -4.05 -0.69 2.22
N ASP A 176 -5.04 -0.40 1.38
CA ASP A 176 -6.07 -1.35 0.96
C ASP A 176 -5.44 -2.54 0.19
N ILE A 177 -4.51 -2.27 -0.73
CA ILE A 177 -3.85 -3.29 -1.55
C ILE A 177 -2.90 -4.18 -0.73
N PHE A 178 -2.02 -3.56 0.07
CA PHE A 178 -0.98 -4.30 0.80
C PHE A 178 -1.46 -4.82 2.17
N GLY A 179 -2.65 -4.40 2.58
CA GLY A 179 -3.18 -4.66 3.91
C GLY A 179 -2.43 -3.89 5.00
N PRO A 180 -2.70 -4.22 6.27
CA PRO A 180 -2.00 -3.63 7.40
C PRO A 180 -0.51 -3.96 7.30
N THR A 181 0.34 -2.94 7.18
CA THR A 181 1.78 -3.10 7.41
C THR A 181 1.95 -3.59 8.84
N ARG A 182 2.52 -4.78 9.01
CA ARG A 182 2.94 -5.26 10.32
C ARG A 182 4.11 -4.40 10.77
N SER A 183 3.84 -3.28 11.43
CA SER A 183 4.87 -2.66 12.26
C SER A 183 4.93 -3.49 13.54
N SER A 184 5.87 -4.43 13.59
CA SER A 184 6.46 -4.74 14.88
C SER A 184 7.10 -3.42 15.31
N VAL A 185 6.57 -2.79 16.35
CA VAL A 185 7.38 -1.81 17.07
C VAL A 185 8.40 -2.68 17.76
N ASP A 186 9.55 -2.88 17.11
CA ASP A 186 10.69 -3.47 17.78
C ASP A 186 10.95 -2.60 19.01
N GLY A 187 11.09 -3.25 20.16
CA GLY A 187 11.26 -2.52 21.42
C GLY A 187 12.44 -1.55 21.33
N LEU A 188 12.32 -0.43 22.02
CA LEU A 188 13.33 0.61 21.98
C LEU A 188 14.57 0.11 22.73
N LYS A 189 15.72 0.04 22.05
CA LYS A 189 16.96 -0.39 22.69
C LYS A 189 17.57 0.72 23.55
N ASP A 190 18.15 0.31 24.66
CA ASP A 190 18.96 1.19 25.49
C ASP A 190 20.33 1.49 24.82
N VAL A 191 21.08 2.44 25.38
CA VAL A 191 22.43 2.83 24.92
C VAL A 191 23.37 1.63 24.85
N ASP A 192 23.22 0.69 25.78
CA ASP A 192 24.05 -0.53 25.86
C ASP A 192 23.69 -1.61 24.81
N GLY A 193 22.60 -1.41 24.07
CA GLY A 193 22.16 -2.31 22.98
C GLY A 193 21.60 -3.67 23.40
N ALA A 194 21.78 -4.07 24.67
CA ALA A 194 21.30 -5.33 25.24
C ALA A 194 19.88 -5.23 25.81
N THR A 195 19.55 -4.12 26.47
CA THR A 195 18.24 -3.89 27.08
C THR A 195 17.25 -3.37 26.03
N THR A 196 16.05 -3.95 25.97
CA THR A 196 15.00 -3.59 25.02
C THR A 196 13.71 -3.28 25.75
N PHE A 197 13.24 -2.04 25.65
CA PHE A 197 12.00 -1.56 26.27
C PHE A 197 10.81 -1.85 25.36
N THR A 198 9.84 -2.61 25.88
CA THR A 198 8.58 -2.92 25.18
C THR A 198 7.37 -2.29 25.87
N ASP A 199 7.54 -1.82 27.09
CA ASP A 199 6.54 -1.13 27.90
C ASP A 199 6.56 0.39 27.66
N SER A 200 5.40 1.04 27.82
CA SER A 200 5.25 2.47 27.52
C SER A 200 6.10 3.36 28.42
N GLU A 201 6.30 2.98 29.68
CA GLU A 201 7.04 3.78 30.66
C GLU A 201 8.54 3.75 30.37
N GLY A 202 9.11 2.56 30.14
CA GLY A 202 10.49 2.38 29.72
C GLY A 202 10.82 3.07 28.41
N ILE A 203 9.90 3.03 27.43
CA ILE A 203 10.06 3.77 26.17
C ILE A 203 10.13 5.29 26.42
N LEU A 204 9.21 5.84 27.22
CA LEU A 204 9.20 7.28 27.53
C LEU A 204 10.44 7.71 28.32
N ALA A 205 10.88 6.90 29.29
CA ALA A 205 12.10 7.17 30.06
C ALA A 205 13.34 7.18 29.14
N ARG A 206 13.45 6.20 28.23
CA ARG A 206 14.56 6.13 27.29
C ARG A 206 14.58 7.31 26.30
N TRP A 207 13.42 7.73 25.81
CA TRP A 207 13.29 8.95 25.01
C TRP A 207 13.71 10.19 25.77
N ARG A 208 13.29 10.33 27.03
CA ARG A 208 13.70 11.44 27.91
C ARG A 208 15.22 11.50 28.02
N SER A 209 15.87 10.39 28.38
CA SER A 209 17.33 10.32 28.49
C SER A 209 18.05 10.56 27.16
N HIS A 210 17.48 10.10 26.04
CA HIS A 210 18.04 10.36 24.71
C HIS A 210 18.02 11.85 24.36
N PHE A 211 16.87 12.51 24.51
CA PHE A 211 16.72 13.93 24.18
C PHE A 211 17.46 14.84 25.17
N GLU A 212 17.49 14.48 26.44
CA GLU A 212 18.28 15.19 27.45
C GLU A 212 19.76 15.17 27.06
N LYS A 213 20.30 14.01 26.67
CA LYS A 213 21.68 13.94 26.16
C LYS A 213 21.84 14.69 24.84
N LEU A 214 20.95 14.51 23.87
CA LEU A 214 21.07 15.10 22.54
C LEU A 214 21.01 16.63 22.56
N LEU A 215 20.12 17.20 23.38
CA LEU A 215 19.87 18.64 23.45
C LEU A 215 20.82 19.34 24.43
N ASN A 216 21.32 18.63 25.45
CA ASN A 216 22.24 19.18 26.44
C ASN A 216 23.69 18.74 26.25
N ASP A 217 24.01 17.89 25.27
CA ASP A 217 25.39 17.74 24.80
C ASP A 217 25.81 19.12 24.31
N GLN A 218 26.67 19.76 25.10
CA GLN A 218 27.39 20.96 24.73
C GLN A 218 28.17 20.58 23.48
N VAL A 219 27.60 20.84 22.30
CA VAL A 219 28.38 20.78 21.08
C VAL A 219 29.47 21.81 21.31
N ASN A 220 30.70 21.35 21.53
CA ASN A 220 31.89 22.16 21.35
C ASN A 220 31.95 22.50 19.86
N THR A 221 31.00 23.30 19.38
CA THR A 221 31.14 24.01 18.12
C THR A 221 32.28 24.97 18.38
N PRO A 222 33.44 24.81 17.73
CA PRO A 222 34.43 25.88 17.75
C PRO A 222 33.72 27.17 17.34
N ASP A 223 34.05 28.29 18.00
CA ASP A 223 33.36 29.60 17.95
C ASP A 223 33.03 30.13 16.55
N ASP A 224 33.55 29.51 15.49
CA ASP A 224 33.11 29.76 14.13
C ASP A 224 33.31 28.53 13.23
N PRO A 225 32.26 27.73 12.93
CA PRO A 225 32.36 26.62 11.97
C PRO A 225 32.74 27.10 10.56
N LEU A 226 32.56 28.39 10.24
CA LEU A 226 32.99 28.97 8.97
C LEU A 226 34.51 29.13 8.88
N ARG A 227 35.22 29.28 10.02
CA ARG A 227 36.70 29.35 10.06
C ARG A 227 37.39 28.02 9.83
N MET A 228 36.74 26.91 10.15
CA MET A 228 37.28 25.56 9.93
C MET A 228 36.95 25.01 8.54
N THR A 229 36.09 25.70 7.77
CA THR A 229 35.77 25.30 6.41
C THR A 229 36.85 25.81 5.46
N PRO A 230 37.65 24.94 4.81
CA PRO A 230 38.66 25.39 3.86
C PRO A 230 37.97 26.13 2.70
N GLN A 231 38.28 27.42 2.53
CA GLN A 231 37.77 28.17 1.40
C GLN A 231 38.38 27.61 0.11
N HIS A 232 37.52 27.06 -0.75
CA HIS A 232 37.93 26.73 -2.10
C HIS A 232 38.18 28.03 -2.90
N PRO A 233 39.22 28.06 -3.75
CA PRO A 233 39.47 29.22 -4.60
C PRO A 233 38.23 29.50 -5.46
N VAL A 234 37.92 30.79 -5.61
CA VAL A 234 36.78 31.27 -6.37
C VAL A 234 36.89 30.76 -7.81
N ARG A 235 35.94 29.92 -8.21
CA ARG A 235 35.89 29.38 -9.58
C ARG A 235 35.15 30.36 -10.48
N HIS A 236 35.88 31.35 -10.99
CA HIS A 236 35.34 32.40 -11.87
C HIS A 236 34.56 31.87 -13.09
N TRP A 237 34.87 30.66 -13.57
CA TRP A 237 34.13 30.02 -14.67
C TRP A 237 32.68 29.68 -14.31
N MET A 238 32.31 29.54 -13.03
CA MET A 238 30.92 29.32 -12.61
C MET A 238 30.05 30.58 -12.73
N ALA A 239 30.66 31.76 -12.84
CA ALA A 239 29.95 33.01 -13.09
C ALA A 239 29.66 33.25 -14.59
N LEU A 240 30.23 32.43 -15.47
CA LEU A 240 29.96 32.50 -16.90
C LEU A 240 28.63 31.77 -17.18
N PRO A 241 27.76 32.34 -18.05
CA PRO A 241 26.54 31.65 -18.45
C PRO A 241 26.90 30.32 -19.13
N PRO A 242 26.25 29.21 -18.75
CA PRO A 242 26.61 27.89 -19.26
C PRO A 242 26.40 27.83 -20.77
N SER A 243 27.40 27.29 -21.49
CA SER A 243 27.27 27.09 -22.94
C SER A 243 26.33 25.92 -23.23
N ILE A 244 25.74 25.90 -24.43
CA ILE A 244 24.89 24.78 -24.86
C ILE A 244 25.67 23.45 -24.94
N GLN A 245 26.99 23.52 -25.12
CA GLN A 245 27.85 22.33 -25.09
C GLN A 245 28.02 21.78 -23.67
N ASP A 246 28.14 22.65 -22.67
CA ASP A 246 28.23 22.25 -21.26
C ASP A 246 26.92 21.67 -20.76
N PHE A 247 25.79 22.25 -21.19
CA PHE A 247 24.47 21.67 -20.93
C PHE A 247 24.34 20.26 -21.51
N ASN A 248 24.77 20.06 -22.76
CA ASN A 248 24.74 18.75 -23.40
C ASN A 248 25.70 17.73 -22.74
N LYS A 249 26.88 18.16 -22.26
CA LYS A 249 27.81 17.31 -21.50
C LYS A 249 27.22 16.93 -20.14
N ALA A 250 26.64 17.88 -19.42
CA ALA A 250 25.97 17.64 -18.14
C ALA A 250 24.78 16.69 -18.29
N ALA A 251 23.94 16.89 -19.32
CA ALA A 251 22.85 15.98 -19.64
C ALA A 251 23.36 14.55 -19.90
N LYS A 252 24.41 14.40 -20.71
CA LYS A 252 25.03 13.08 -20.96
C LYS A 252 25.57 12.43 -19.70
N LEU A 253 26.18 13.19 -18.79
CA LEU A 253 26.66 12.68 -17.50
C LEU A 253 25.50 12.22 -16.61
N VAL A 254 24.43 12.99 -16.53
CA VAL A 254 23.21 12.61 -15.79
C VAL A 254 22.60 11.33 -16.37
N PHE A 255 22.48 11.23 -17.70
CA PHE A 255 21.99 10.02 -18.36
C PHE A 255 22.92 8.82 -18.16
N SER A 256 24.24 9.03 -18.10
CA SER A 256 25.22 7.98 -17.80
C SER A 256 25.09 7.48 -16.36
N ILE A 257 24.96 8.38 -15.39
CA ILE A 257 24.75 8.05 -13.97
C ILE A 257 23.43 7.30 -13.80
N PHE A 258 22.35 7.77 -14.44
CA PHE A 258 21.06 7.06 -14.45
C PHE A 258 21.17 5.68 -15.10
N ARG A 259 21.92 5.52 -16.20
CA ARG A 259 22.17 4.21 -16.82
C ARG A 259 22.94 3.28 -15.90
N GLN A 260 23.98 3.77 -15.23
CA GLN A 260 24.76 3.00 -14.25
C GLN A 260 23.88 2.55 -13.09
N PHE A 261 23.04 3.46 -12.57
CA PHE A 261 22.12 3.18 -11.47
C PHE A 261 21.05 2.14 -11.86
N VAL A 262 20.46 2.27 -13.05
CA VAL A 262 19.50 1.30 -13.60
C VAL A 262 20.14 -0.07 -13.85
N PHE A 263 21.40 -0.10 -14.30
CA PHE A 263 22.15 -1.34 -14.50
C PHE A 263 22.43 -2.07 -13.18
N ILE A 264 22.89 -1.35 -12.15
CA ILE A 264 23.13 -1.89 -10.80
C ILE A 264 21.82 -2.39 -10.17
N TYR A 265 20.71 -1.67 -10.35
CA TYR A 265 19.39 -2.09 -9.86
C TYR A 265 18.81 -3.31 -10.60
N ARG A 266 19.21 -3.52 -11.86
CA ARG A 266 18.76 -4.65 -12.69
C ARG A 266 19.42 -5.97 -12.27
N GLU A 267 20.67 -5.95 -11.81
CA GLU A 267 21.34 -7.16 -11.34
C GLU A 267 20.92 -7.59 -9.93
N SER A 268 20.46 -6.66 -9.08
CA SER A 268 20.11 -6.99 -7.69
C SER A 268 18.74 -7.65 -7.50
N LYS A 269 17.85 -7.66 -8.51
CA LYS A 269 16.50 -8.25 -8.42
C LYS A 269 16.02 -8.89 -9.75
N PRO A 270 16.11 -10.22 -9.91
CA PRO A 270 15.72 -10.91 -11.15
C PRO A 270 14.21 -10.88 -11.46
N ASP A 271 13.35 -10.66 -10.45
CA ASP A 271 11.88 -10.54 -10.63
C ASP A 271 11.42 -9.26 -11.34
N PHE A 272 12.29 -8.27 -11.50
CA PHE A 272 11.94 -7.00 -12.13
C PHE A 272 11.92 -7.08 -13.67
N VAL A 273 12.57 -8.10 -14.25
CA VAL A 273 12.69 -8.28 -15.71
C VAL A 273 11.34 -8.54 -16.37
N GLN A 274 10.37 -9.14 -15.68
CA GLN A 274 9.02 -9.35 -16.20
C GLN A 274 8.16 -8.08 -16.22
N ARG A 275 8.42 -7.10 -15.35
CA ARG A 275 7.59 -5.88 -15.24
C ARG A 275 7.98 -4.78 -16.22
N PHE A 276 9.22 -4.77 -16.72
CA PHE A 276 9.71 -3.71 -17.64
C PHE A 276 9.56 -4.03 -19.14
N GLN A 277 9.19 -5.25 -19.53
CA GLN A 277 8.85 -5.56 -20.93
C GLN A 277 7.60 -4.80 -21.42
N ILE A 278 6.79 -4.27 -20.49
CA ILE A 278 5.58 -3.49 -20.78
C ILE A 278 5.92 -2.03 -21.17
N ILE A 279 6.87 -1.38 -20.48
CA ILE A 279 7.23 0.03 -20.70
C ILE A 279 8.01 0.23 -22.02
N ARG A 280 8.76 -0.79 -22.46
CA ARG A 280 9.57 -0.71 -23.70
C ARG A 280 8.73 -0.80 -24.98
N ARG A 281 7.46 -1.25 -24.91
CA ARG A 281 6.55 -1.26 -26.07
C ARG A 281 5.80 0.07 -26.26
N GLU A 282 5.62 0.86 -25.21
CA GLU A 282 4.91 2.17 -25.28
C GLU A 282 5.81 3.33 -25.72
N THR A 283 7.13 3.23 -25.52
CA THR A 283 8.08 4.27 -25.96
C THR A 283 8.50 4.15 -27.43
N ALA A 284 8.18 3.03 -28.09
CA ALA A 284 8.44 2.80 -29.51
C ALA A 284 7.30 3.29 -30.43
N SER A 285 6.15 3.72 -29.88
CA SER A 285 4.98 4.18 -30.64
C SER A 285 4.70 5.67 -30.54
N LEU A 286 5.53 6.46 -29.85
CA LEU A 286 5.36 7.91 -29.78
C LEU A 286 6.07 8.59 -30.97
N PRO A 287 5.36 9.38 -31.79
CA PRO A 287 5.97 10.09 -32.92
C PRO A 287 6.96 11.15 -32.43
N THR A 288 8.12 11.16 -33.07
CA THR A 288 9.26 12.03 -32.84
C THR A 288 8.96 13.48 -33.23
N LYS A 289 8.14 14.22 -32.46
CA LYS A 289 8.00 15.68 -32.60
C LYS A 289 7.71 16.34 -31.26
N LEU A 290 8.75 16.61 -30.48
CA LEU A 290 8.75 17.67 -29.47
C LEU A 290 9.67 18.79 -29.98
N VAL A 291 9.12 19.59 -30.90
CA VAL A 291 9.64 20.91 -31.23
C VAL A 291 9.25 21.82 -30.06
N TRP A 292 10.22 22.19 -29.25
CA TRP A 292 10.06 23.24 -28.25
C TRP A 292 9.85 24.57 -28.98
N SER A 293 8.61 25.06 -29.03
CA SER A 293 8.30 26.39 -29.56
C SER A 293 8.76 27.46 -28.55
N HIS A 294 9.77 28.23 -28.95
CA HIS A 294 10.48 29.24 -28.18
C HIS A 294 9.68 30.54 -27.93
N HIS A 295 8.34 30.52 -27.90
CA HIS A 295 7.52 31.74 -28.01
C HIS A 295 6.72 32.16 -26.75
N GLU A 296 6.65 31.37 -25.68
CA GLU A 296 5.85 31.76 -24.49
C GLU A 296 6.64 32.33 -23.30
N TYR A 297 7.97 32.43 -23.38
CA TYR A 297 8.77 32.91 -22.24
C TYR A 297 8.89 34.44 -22.13
N ARG A 298 8.37 35.22 -23.09
CA ARG A 298 8.63 36.66 -23.20
C ARG A 298 7.49 37.58 -22.74
N LYS A 299 6.46 37.08 -22.04
CA LYS A 299 5.34 37.89 -21.53
C LYS A 299 5.21 37.97 -20.00
N ARG A 300 6.12 37.37 -19.22
CA ARG A 300 5.97 37.30 -17.75
C ARG A 300 7.01 38.04 -16.90
N PHE A 301 8.02 38.65 -17.51
CA PHE A 301 8.95 39.55 -16.81
C PHE A 301 9.25 40.74 -17.71
N GLY A 302 8.60 41.87 -17.44
CA GLY A 302 8.87 43.16 -18.05
C GLY A 302 9.36 44.13 -16.98
N SER A 303 10.34 44.94 -17.40
CA SER A 303 11.18 45.89 -16.65
C SER A 303 12.38 45.26 -15.95
#